data_AF-K0SXL6-F1
#
_entry.id   AF-K0SXL6-F1
#
_cell.length_a   1.000
_cell.length_b   1.000
_cell.length_c   1.000
_cell.angle_alpha   90.00
_cell.angle_beta   90.00
_cell.angle_gamma   90.00
#
_symmetry.space_group_name_H-M   'P 1'
#
loop_
_entity.id
_entity.type
_entity.pdbx_description
1 polymer ?
#
loop_
_entity_poly.entity_id
_entity_poly.type
_entity_poly.pdbx_seq_one_letter_code
_entity_poly.pdbx_strand_id
1 'polypeptide(L)'
;MAALCSQEFSIYHGVFIASLLLTFGLSLYEWSQRYFENDLPRGQKVFMYCGAVNVTIGILLWTVLYPRDCNGTATSLYPIVAIVDGVFWLLRGLQFRSEAAAQAQGGRTATGSNGTGDAEGER
;
A
#
# COMPACT_ATOMS: atom_id res chain seq x y z
N MET A 1 -5.63 -37.31 -12.09
CA MET A 1 -4.49 -36.37 -12.07
C MET A 1 -4.82 -35.06 -12.79
N ALA A 2 -5.30 -35.08 -14.05
CA ALA A 2 -5.67 -33.85 -14.78
C ALA A 2 -6.75 -32.97 -14.08
N ALA A 3 -7.75 -33.58 -13.43
CA ALA A 3 -8.81 -32.84 -12.73
C ALA A 3 -8.31 -32.09 -11.47
N LEU A 4 -7.34 -32.64 -10.75
CA LEU A 4 -6.72 -31.99 -9.57
C LEU A 4 -5.88 -30.79 -10.00
N CYS A 5 -5.03 -30.94 -11.03
CA CYS A 5 -4.28 -29.82 -11.60
C CYS A 5 -5.20 -28.71 -12.12
N SER A 6 -6.33 -29.03 -12.77
CA SER A 6 -7.27 -28.02 -13.26
C SER A 6 -7.93 -27.23 -12.13
N GLN A 7 -8.25 -27.88 -11.01
CA GLN A 7 -8.88 -27.24 -9.87
C GLN A 7 -7.88 -26.33 -9.13
N GLU A 8 -6.67 -26.81 -8.87
CA GLU A 8 -5.61 -26.03 -8.23
C GLU A 8 -5.23 -24.80 -9.07
N PHE A 9 -5.13 -24.97 -10.40
CA PHE A 9 -4.86 -23.87 -11.32
C PHE A 9 -5.97 -22.82 -11.34
N SER A 10 -7.24 -23.25 -11.27
CA SER A 10 -8.38 -22.32 -11.20
C SER A 10 -8.41 -21.52 -9.90
N ILE A 11 -8.12 -22.15 -8.76
CA ILE A 11 -8.01 -21.46 -7.47
C ILE A 11 -6.83 -20.49 -7.49
N TYR A 12 -5.68 -20.90 -8.05
CA TYR A 12 -4.49 -20.06 -8.20
C TYR A 12 -4.80 -18.78 -8.98
N HIS A 13 -5.41 -18.91 -10.15
CA HIS A 13 -5.83 -17.77 -10.96
C HIS A 13 -6.89 -16.92 -10.25
N GLY A 14 -7.84 -17.54 -9.56
CA GLY A 14 -8.88 -16.81 -8.82
C GLY A 14 -8.29 -15.92 -7.73
N VAL A 15 -7.35 -16.43 -6.94
CA VAL A 15 -6.66 -15.67 -5.89
C VAL A 15 -5.82 -14.53 -6.49
N PHE A 16 -5.13 -14.79 -7.60
CA PHE A 16 -4.37 -13.75 -8.30
C PHE A 16 -5.28 -12.64 -8.85
N ILE A 17 -6.38 -13.00 -9.52
CA ILE A 17 -7.36 -12.01 -10.04
C ILE A 17 -7.97 -11.20 -8.88
N ALA A 18 -8.31 -11.84 -7.77
CA ALA A 18 -8.81 -11.13 -6.59
C ALA A 18 -7.78 -10.12 -6.05
N SER A 19 -6.50 -10.46 -6.03
CA SER A 19 -5.43 -9.54 -5.62
C SER A 19 -5.30 -8.33 -6.58
N LEU A 20 -5.45 -8.56 -7.89
CA LEU A 20 -5.45 -7.49 -8.89
C LEU A 20 -6.68 -6.58 -8.76
N LEU A 21 -7.86 -7.14 -8.49
CA LEU A 21 -9.07 -6.36 -8.25
C LEU A 21 -8.95 -5.52 -6.98
N LEU A 22 -8.31 -6.06 -5.94
CA LEU A 22 -8.01 -5.33 -4.71
C LEU A 22 -7.05 -4.17 -4.97
N THR A 23 -5.98 -4.41 -5.75
CA THR A 23 -5.07 -3.36 -6.23
C THR A 23 -5.80 -2.29 -7.06
N PHE A 24 -6.65 -2.69 -8.00
CA PHE A 24 -7.40 -1.75 -8.84
C PHE A 24 -8.40 -0.92 -8.02
N GLY A 25 -9.06 -1.55 -7.04
CA GLY A 25 -9.94 -0.89 -6.09
C GLY A 25 -9.22 0.16 -5.26
N LEU A 26 -7.97 -0.11 -4.83
CA LEU A 26 -7.14 0.86 -4.12
C LEU A 26 -6.75 2.04 -5.00
N SER A 27 -6.38 1.80 -6.26
CA SER A 27 -6.09 2.87 -7.22
C SER A 27 -7.29 3.78 -7.45
N LEU A 28 -8.48 3.21 -7.62
CA LEU A 28 -9.71 3.98 -7.75
C LEU A 28 -10.06 4.72 -6.46
N TYR A 29 -9.84 4.09 -5.31
CA TYR A 29 -10.09 4.69 -4.00
C TYR A 29 -9.17 5.90 -3.75
N GLU A 30 -7.89 5.76 -4.10
CA GLU A 30 -6.92 6.86 -4.05
C GLU A 30 -7.36 8.03 -4.93
N TRP A 31 -7.75 7.73 -6.16
CA TRP A 31 -8.22 8.75 -7.11
C TRP A 31 -9.49 9.44 -6.62
N SER A 32 -10.44 8.67 -6.09
CA SER A 32 -11.71 9.18 -5.56
C SER A 32 -11.53 10.07 -4.33
N GLN A 33 -10.51 9.83 -3.50
CA GLN A 33 -10.23 10.59 -2.28
C GLN A 33 -9.32 11.80 -2.54
N ARG A 34 -9.06 12.17 -3.81
CA ARG A 34 -8.11 13.23 -4.19
C ARG A 34 -6.80 13.13 -3.40
N TYR A 35 -6.18 11.94 -3.38
CA TYR A 35 -4.90 11.73 -2.71
C TYR A 35 -4.91 11.97 -1.18
N PHE A 36 -6.06 11.92 -0.50
CA PHE A 36 -6.13 12.12 0.95
C PHE A 36 -5.57 13.45 1.45
N GLU A 37 -5.67 14.50 0.63
CA GLU A 37 -5.12 15.84 0.93
C GLU A 37 -5.58 16.40 2.29
N ASN A 38 -6.76 15.99 2.77
CA ASN A 38 -7.32 16.38 4.07
C ASN A 38 -7.14 15.34 5.20
N ASP A 39 -6.77 14.10 4.90
CA ASP A 39 -6.79 12.96 5.84
C ASP A 39 -5.67 11.95 5.57
N LEU A 40 -4.41 12.42 5.52
CA LEU A 40 -3.21 11.58 5.37
C LEU A 40 -3.14 10.35 6.30
N PRO A 41 -3.46 10.41 7.62
CA PRO A 41 -3.33 9.25 8.49
C PRO A 41 -4.32 8.12 8.15
N ARG A 42 -5.44 8.45 7.50
CA ARG A 42 -6.42 7.46 7.05
C ARG A 42 -5.91 6.73 5.81
N GLY A 43 -5.34 7.46 4.86
CA GLY A 43 -4.68 6.89 3.67
C GLY A 43 -3.56 5.93 4.08
N GLN A 44 -2.68 6.34 4.99
CA GLN A 44 -1.58 5.50 5.48
C GLN A 44 -2.06 4.12 5.99
N LYS A 45 -3.08 4.09 6.86
CA LYS A 45 -3.58 2.83 7.45
C LYS A 45 -4.14 1.90 6.39
N VAL A 46 -4.92 2.43 5.44
CA VAL A 46 -5.57 1.65 4.39
C VAL A 46 -4.53 1.05 3.44
N PHE A 47 -3.57 1.86 2.97
CA PHE A 47 -2.52 1.39 2.06
C PHE A 47 -1.55 0.42 2.74
N MET A 48 -1.19 0.65 4.02
CA MET A 48 -0.37 -0.31 4.75
C MET A 48 -1.05 -1.66 4.93
N TYR A 49 -2.31 -1.66 5.37
CA TYR A 49 -3.04 -2.91 5.61
C TYR A 49 -3.25 -3.67 4.29
N CYS A 50 -3.70 -3.00 3.24
CA CYS A 50 -3.93 -3.66 1.96
C CYS A 50 -2.63 -4.10 1.27
N GLY A 51 -1.57 -3.30 1.34
CA GLY A 51 -0.25 -3.69 0.84
C GLY A 51 0.28 -4.95 1.55
N ALA A 52 0.16 -5.01 2.88
CA ALA A 52 0.55 -6.18 3.67
C ALA A 52 -0.27 -7.43 3.31
N VAL A 53 -1.59 -7.27 3.09
CA VAL A 53 -2.47 -8.36 2.63
C VAL A 53 -2.02 -8.87 1.26
N ASN A 54 -1.73 -8.00 0.29
CA ASN A 54 -1.27 -8.41 -1.04
C ASN A 54 0.10 -9.11 -0.99
N VAL A 55 1.04 -8.64 -0.17
CA VAL A 55 2.33 -9.34 0.03
C VAL A 55 2.11 -10.73 0.63
N THR A 56 1.23 -10.84 1.63
CA THR A 56 0.92 -12.13 2.27
C THR A 56 0.29 -13.10 1.27
N ILE A 57 -0.63 -12.63 0.43
CA ILE A 57 -1.24 -13.41 -0.65
C ILE A 57 -0.17 -13.86 -1.65
N GLY A 58 0.73 -12.97 -2.06
CA GLY A 58 1.85 -13.30 -2.97
C GLY A 58 2.78 -14.38 -2.40
N ILE A 59 3.10 -14.32 -1.10
CA ILE A 59 3.89 -15.36 -0.42
C ILE A 59 3.11 -16.68 -0.34
N LEU A 60 1.80 -16.64 -0.08
CA LEU A 60 0.94 -17.83 -0.07
C LEU A 60 0.89 -18.50 -1.46
N LEU A 61 0.72 -17.71 -2.51
CA LEU A 61 0.77 -18.16 -3.91
C LEU A 61 2.13 -18.74 -4.27
N TRP A 62 3.22 -18.25 -3.67
CA TRP A 62 4.55 -18.80 -3.88
C TRP A 62 4.76 -20.14 -3.14
N THR A 63 4.31 -20.23 -1.89
CA THR A 63 4.71 -21.30 -0.97
C THR A 63 3.71 -22.44 -0.84
N VAL A 64 2.42 -22.11 -0.71
CA VAL A 64 1.36 -23.10 -0.43
C VAL A 64 0.66 -23.54 -1.70
N LEU A 65 0.47 -22.60 -2.64
CA LEU A 65 -0.41 -22.79 -3.79
C LEU A 65 0.34 -23.01 -5.12
N TYR A 66 1.67 -23.04 -5.12
CA TYR A 66 2.46 -23.17 -6.34
C TYR A 66 2.36 -24.59 -6.90
N PRO A 67 1.69 -24.80 -8.06
CA PRO A 67 1.52 -26.13 -8.61
C PRO A 67 2.81 -26.55 -9.33
N ARG A 68 3.79 -27.00 -8.53
CA ARG A 68 5.14 -27.36 -9.00
C ARG A 68 5.11 -28.45 -10.09
N ASP A 69 4.11 -29.32 -10.02
CA ASP A 69 3.97 -30.50 -10.86
C ASP A 69 3.05 -30.31 -12.08
N CYS A 70 2.29 -29.20 -12.16
CA CYS A 70 1.33 -28.96 -13.25
C CYS A 70 1.87 -28.06 -14.38
N ASN A 71 3.16 -27.70 -14.33
CA ASN A 71 4.00 -27.07 -15.35
C ASN A 71 3.40 -25.88 -16.14
N GLY A 72 3.91 -24.68 -15.84
CA GLY A 72 3.78 -23.49 -16.68
C GLY A 72 4.76 -22.42 -16.20
N THR A 73 5.61 -21.90 -17.08
CA THR A 73 6.55 -20.80 -16.77
C THR A 73 5.83 -19.48 -16.43
N ALA A 74 4.55 -19.34 -16.79
CA ALA A 74 3.75 -18.17 -16.48
C ALA A 74 3.27 -18.14 -15.02
N THR A 75 3.04 -19.30 -14.39
CA THR A 75 2.52 -19.38 -13.01
C THR A 75 3.55 -18.94 -11.97
N SER A 76 4.86 -18.97 -12.28
CA SER A 76 5.90 -18.40 -11.41
C SER A 76 5.96 -16.88 -11.41
N LEU A 77 5.35 -16.21 -12.39
CA LEU A 77 5.34 -14.74 -12.45
C LEU A 77 4.24 -14.13 -11.57
N TYR A 78 3.10 -14.80 -11.41
CA TYR A 78 1.98 -14.30 -10.61
C TYR A 78 2.31 -13.97 -9.14
N PRO A 79 3.06 -14.80 -8.38
CA PRO A 79 3.40 -14.45 -7.01
C PRO A 79 4.43 -13.31 -6.96
N ILE A 80 5.33 -13.20 -7.95
CA ILE A 80 6.25 -12.07 -8.07
C ILE A 80 5.46 -10.77 -8.24
N VAL A 81 4.51 -10.74 -9.18
CA VAL A 81 3.69 -9.55 -9.46
C VAL A 81 2.89 -9.15 -8.21
N ALA A 82 2.24 -10.10 -7.54
CA ALA A 82 1.47 -9.83 -6.33
C ALA A 82 2.33 -9.24 -5.18
N ILE A 83 3.57 -9.73 -5.01
CA ILE A 83 4.51 -9.19 -4.03
C ILE A 83 4.95 -7.77 -4.43
N VAL A 84 5.31 -7.56 -5.69
CA VAL A 84 5.75 -6.25 -6.19
C VAL A 84 4.63 -5.20 -6.02
N ASP A 85 3.40 -5.54 -6.39
CA ASP A 85 2.23 -4.68 -6.19
C ASP A 85 2.00 -4.39 -4.70
N GLY A 86 2.08 -5.42 -3.84
CA GLY A 86 1.96 -5.24 -2.40
C GLY A 86 3.02 -4.31 -1.81
N VAL A 87 4.28 -4.45 -2.23
CA VAL A 87 5.39 -3.58 -1.81
C VAL A 87 5.20 -2.16 -2.31
N PHE A 88 4.71 -1.98 -3.55
CA PHE A 88 4.40 -0.66 -4.08
C PHE A 88 3.38 0.09 -3.20
N TRP A 89 2.31 -0.58 -2.78
CA TRP A 89 1.32 0.01 -1.86
C TRP A 89 1.87 0.30 -0.47
N LEU A 90 2.75 -0.57 0.05
CA LEU A 90 3.44 -0.32 1.33
C LEU A 90 4.32 0.93 1.26
N LEU A 91 5.07 1.11 0.17
CA LEU A 91 5.90 2.30 -0.06
C LEU A 91 5.04 3.56 -0.17
N ARG A 92 3.90 3.49 -0.89
CA ARG A 92 2.92 4.59 -0.93
C ARG A 92 2.39 4.94 0.45
N GLY A 93 2.02 3.96 1.27
CA GLY A 93 1.61 4.18 2.65
C GLY A 93 2.70 4.86 3.50
N LEU A 94 3.98 4.51 3.29
CA LEU A 94 5.10 5.15 3.96
C LEU A 94 5.32 6.60 3.51
N GLN A 95 5.10 6.92 2.24
CA GLN A 95 5.15 8.30 1.74
C GLN A 95 4.10 9.17 2.45
N PHE A 96 2.85 8.71 2.54
CA PHE A 96 1.81 9.42 3.29
C PHE A 96 2.16 9.63 4.77
N ARG A 97 2.83 8.65 5.40
CA ARG A 97 3.34 8.80 6.79
C ARG A 97 4.36 9.94 6.89
N SER A 98 5.28 10.01 5.93
CA SER A 98 6.34 11.02 5.91
C SER A 98 5.78 12.43 5.66
N GLU A 99 4.81 12.56 4.76
CA GLU A 99 4.12 13.82 4.47
C GLU A 99 3.29 14.31 5.68
N ALA A 100 2.59 13.40 6.37
CA ALA A 100 1.86 13.72 7.59
C ALA A 100 2.80 14.22 8.70
N ALA A 101 3.99 13.61 8.83
CA ALA A 101 5.01 14.05 9.78
C ALA A 101 5.58 15.44 9.42
N ALA A 102 5.80 15.70 8.13
CA ALA A 102 6.29 16.99 7.65
C ALA A 102 5.28 18.13 7.87
N GLN A 103 3.99 17.91 7.61
CA GLN A 103 2.93 18.88 7.93
C GLN A 103 2.83 19.16 9.44
N ALA A 104 2.94 18.13 10.28
CA ALA A 104 2.93 18.29 11.73
C ALA A 104 4.15 19.09 12.28
N GLN A 105 5.30 19.03 11.60
CA GLN A 105 6.48 19.84 11.93
C GLN A 105 6.38 21.27 11.38
N GLY A 106 5.89 21.47 10.15
CA GLY A 106 5.72 22.80 9.55
C GLY A 106 4.71 23.69 10.29
N GLY A 107 3.68 23.10 10.91
CA GLY A 107 2.75 23.83 11.78
C GLY A 107 3.36 24.30 13.11
N ARG A 108 4.44 23.65 13.59
CA ARG A 108 5.12 24.04 14.84
C ARG A 108 6.08 25.22 14.66
N THR A 109 6.69 25.38 13.49
CA THR A 109 7.61 26.50 13.22
C THR A 109 6.89 27.83 12.96
N ALA A 110 5.62 27.82 12.57
CA ALA A 110 4.86 29.05 12.31
C ALA A 110 4.29 29.73 13.57
N THR A 111 4.26 29.05 14.73
CA THR A 111 3.63 29.58 15.97
C THR A 111 4.67 30.12 16.98
N GLY A 112 5.95 30.15 16.61
CA GLY A 112 7.05 30.42 17.54
C GLY A 112 7.96 31.57 17.15
N SER A 113 7.44 32.72 16.73
CA SER A 113 8.22 33.97 16.67
C SER A 113 7.33 35.20 16.59
N ASN A 114 6.55 35.48 17.64
CA ASN A 114 6.06 36.82 17.88
C ASN A 114 6.31 37.19 19.35
N GLY A 115 7.60 37.19 19.72
CA GLY A 115 8.08 37.79 20.95
C GLY A 115 8.25 39.28 20.72
N THR A 116 7.15 40.00 20.89
CA THR A 116 7.06 41.46 20.96
C THR A 116 8.03 41.96 22.03
N GLY A 117 9.03 42.72 21.60
CA GLY A 117 10.04 43.33 22.47
C GLY A 117 10.32 44.78 22.08
N ASP A 118 9.27 45.51 21.65
CA ASP A 118 9.29 46.96 21.61
C ASP A 118 8.63 47.47 22.89
N ALA A 119 9.44 47.85 23.86
CA ALA A 119 9.05 48.79 24.90
C ALA A 119 10.10 49.89 24.96
N GLU A 120 9.60 51.08 24.66
CA GLU A 120 10.19 52.39 24.60
C GLU A 120 11.09 52.75 25.80
N GLY A 121 12.00 53.70 25.56
CA GLY A 121 12.97 54.15 26.54
C GLY A 121 12.38 54.91 27.73
N GLU A 122 13.21 55.02 28.77
CA GLU A 122 13.18 56.10 29.73
C GLU A 122 14.55 56.77 29.80
N ARG A 123 14.48 58.05 30.15
CA ARG A 123 15.50 59.10 30.09
C ARG A 123 16.69 58.90 31.02
#